data_AF-A0A8S0XR33-F1
#
_entry.id   AF-A0A8S0XR33-F1
#
_cell.length_a   1.000
_cell.length_b   1.000
_cell.length_c   1.000
_cell.angle_alpha   90.00
_cell.angle_beta   90.00
_cell.angle_gamma   90.00
#
_symmetry.space_group_name_H-M   'P 1'
#
loop_
_entity.id
_entity.type
_entity.pdbx_description
1 polymer ?
#
loop_
_entity_poly.entity_id
_entity_poly.type
_entity_poly.pdbx_seq_one_letter_code
_entity_poly.pdbx_strand_id
1 'polypeptide(L)'
;MPFITHGIAPPAPRGICTKTMQSPTATPTAHQPIHEKTNSALQIGTVAKEGESEAVEISAYPVVKLDTDTITDETAGRLASSLLGHVLFLKNQVPFPVQQLGRIPGGQTNSRAFKQRTELLSSYDTISSHLDTTFSALSTALARSSRHTQRKVALAYLAILVGPSIGTAKSKVFLGIDGLEMRVWGEDRVTAQKTKEQEKEAGDDDDDSEVEGGSEDDSDDEASESAEEPEDSEEEDEASDEDQSIEDENGDESDSGNYSVTDNPSPPPPYVSHAEQQRFLQNADRLLSRILATADAGGNGITSEMTPTQTHVLIRAPRRFEHPAWIPRQNIAASLDAALSDFLLGTGIEDPDLELPSAGVPKQNKRNSKVEGVWIAPRTGIRRRSLRHANPTSIEHNDAHPALDMKTQDSEKVDEGDEMIWWSWDGRFVGFADW
;
A
#
# COMPACT_ATOMS: atom_id res chain seq x y z
N MET A 1 46.56 -33.17 -5.45
CA MET A 1 47.53 -32.21 -4.87
C MET A 1 46.79 -31.37 -3.84
N PRO A 2 47.06 -31.49 -2.53
CA PRO A 2 46.35 -30.72 -1.52
C PRO A 2 47.05 -29.38 -1.28
N PHE A 3 46.29 -28.28 -1.36
CA PHE A 3 46.77 -26.96 -0.97
C PHE A 3 46.63 -26.78 0.55
N ILE A 4 47.77 -26.55 1.20
CA ILE A 4 47.87 -26.20 2.61
C ILE A 4 47.72 -24.68 2.71
N THR A 5 46.61 -24.19 3.25
CA THR A 5 46.43 -22.77 3.59
C THR A 5 46.89 -22.53 5.02
N HIS A 6 47.97 -21.75 5.20
CA HIS A 6 48.41 -21.27 6.50
C HIS A 6 47.48 -20.15 7.00
N GLY A 7 46.82 -20.40 8.13
CA GLY A 7 46.05 -19.40 8.87
C GLY A 7 46.97 -18.39 9.56
N ILE A 8 46.81 -17.12 9.21
CA ILE A 8 47.40 -15.98 9.92
C ILE A 8 46.37 -15.47 10.92
N ALA A 9 46.70 -15.54 12.20
CA ALA A 9 45.86 -15.05 13.29
C ALA A 9 45.85 -13.50 13.35
N PRO A 10 44.71 -12.86 13.62
CA PRO A 10 44.64 -11.41 13.81
C PRO A 10 45.18 -10.98 15.18
N PRO A 11 45.82 -9.80 15.30
CA PRO A 11 46.34 -9.28 16.56
C PRO A 11 45.23 -8.74 17.47
N ALA A 12 45.40 -8.98 18.78
CA ALA A 12 44.50 -8.55 19.84
C ALA A 12 44.43 -7.01 19.99
N PRO A 13 43.25 -6.44 20.32
CA PRO A 13 43.11 -5.01 20.57
C PRO A 13 43.73 -4.60 21.91
N ARG A 14 44.62 -3.61 21.86
CA ARG A 14 45.20 -2.94 23.04
C ARG A 14 44.14 -2.07 23.71
N GLY A 15 43.88 -2.33 24.99
CA GLY A 15 42.98 -1.56 25.83
C GLY A 15 43.45 -0.12 26.02
N ILE A 16 42.58 0.83 25.70
CA ILE A 16 42.76 2.24 26.02
C ILE A 16 42.09 2.49 27.38
N CYS A 17 42.92 2.82 28.36
CA CYS A 17 42.56 3.23 29.71
C CYS A 17 42.04 4.68 29.65
N THR A 18 40.73 4.90 29.82
CA THR A 18 40.17 6.24 29.99
C THR A 18 40.09 6.58 31.47
N LYS A 19 40.81 7.65 31.81
CA LYS A 19 40.99 8.19 33.14
C LYS A 19 39.76 9.02 33.51
N THR A 20 39.05 8.58 34.53
CA THR A 20 38.00 9.34 35.24
C THR A 20 38.56 10.68 35.73
N MET A 21 38.02 11.80 35.26
CA MET A 21 38.16 13.09 35.94
C MET A 21 36.80 13.57 36.43
N GLN A 22 36.82 13.92 37.71
CA GLN A 22 35.73 14.39 38.53
C GLN A 22 35.31 15.82 38.16
N SER A 23 34.03 16.06 38.46
CA SER A 23 33.22 17.29 38.51
C SER A 23 33.94 18.59 38.91
N PRO A 24 33.34 19.73 38.53
CA PRO A 24 32.68 20.51 39.58
C PRO A 24 31.24 20.94 39.25
N THR A 25 30.41 20.75 40.28
CA THR A 25 29.04 21.21 40.47
C THR A 25 28.95 22.73 40.34
N ALA A 26 28.14 23.22 39.40
CA ALA A 26 27.69 24.60 39.36
C ALA A 26 26.15 24.62 39.40
N THR A 27 25.63 25.12 40.51
CA THR A 27 24.23 25.38 40.80
C THR A 27 23.80 26.69 40.11
N PRO A 28 22.69 26.73 39.37
CA PRO A 28 21.99 27.98 39.11
C PRO A 28 20.60 27.97 39.76
N THR A 29 20.48 28.85 40.75
CA THR A 29 19.37 29.76 41.06
C THR A 29 17.99 29.44 40.46
N ALA A 30 17.07 29.10 41.35
CA ALA A 30 15.64 29.01 41.11
C ALA A 30 15.05 30.36 40.67
N HIS A 31 14.54 30.41 39.44
CA HIS A 31 13.56 31.41 39.00
C HIS A 31 12.16 30.80 39.06
N GLN A 32 11.27 31.46 39.81
CA GLN A 32 9.85 31.13 39.89
C GLN A 32 9.15 31.42 38.56
N PRO A 33 8.25 30.55 38.06
CA PRO A 33 7.37 30.90 36.97
C PRO A 33 6.11 31.60 37.50
N ILE A 34 5.89 32.81 37.02
CA ILE A 34 4.65 33.58 37.16
C ILE A 34 3.57 32.87 36.35
N HIS A 35 2.48 32.45 37.01
CA HIS A 35 1.28 31.96 36.36
C HIS A 35 0.54 33.12 35.67
N GLU A 36 0.75 33.28 34.37
CA GLU A 36 -0.07 34.15 33.53
C GLU A 36 -1.19 33.31 32.89
N LYS A 37 -2.40 33.45 33.44
CA LYS A 37 -3.63 32.86 32.90
C LYS A 37 -4.10 33.70 31.71
N THR A 38 -3.74 33.31 30.49
CA THR A 38 -4.37 33.84 29.28
C THR A 38 -5.50 32.91 28.85
N ASN A 39 -6.70 33.22 29.36
CA ASN A 39 -7.95 32.77 28.76
C ASN A 39 -8.11 33.49 27.41
N SER A 40 -7.98 32.77 26.30
CA SER A 40 -8.51 33.19 25.00
C SER A 40 -9.16 31.98 24.33
N ALA A 41 -10.36 31.68 24.83
CA ALA A 41 -11.32 30.86 24.14
C ALA A 41 -11.86 31.66 22.95
N LEU A 42 -11.27 31.45 21.76
CA LEU A 42 -11.93 31.78 20.51
C LEU A 42 -13.03 30.75 20.29
N GLN A 43 -14.25 31.12 20.69
CA GLN A 43 -15.47 30.44 20.30
C GLN A 43 -15.62 30.53 18.78
N ILE A 44 -15.22 29.47 18.08
CA ILE A 44 -15.66 29.21 16.71
C ILE A 44 -17.12 28.81 16.81
N GLY A 45 -18.01 29.73 16.42
CA GLY A 45 -19.45 29.48 16.36
C GLY A 45 -19.77 28.44 15.29
N THR A 46 -19.94 27.20 15.71
CA THR A 46 -20.62 26.16 14.95
C THR A 46 -22.11 26.48 14.94
N VAL A 47 -22.63 26.82 13.75
CA VAL A 47 -24.06 26.93 13.49
C VAL A 47 -24.66 25.53 13.60
N ALA A 48 -25.23 25.24 14.76
CA ALA A 48 -25.99 24.02 15.02
C ALA A 48 -27.25 24.04 14.15
N LYS A 49 -27.23 23.24 13.08
CA LYS A 49 -28.45 22.85 12.39
C LYS A 49 -28.98 21.63 13.15
N GLU A 50 -29.89 21.87 14.09
CA GLU A 50 -30.60 20.81 14.81
C GLU A 50 -31.48 20.04 13.82
N GLY A 51 -31.08 18.82 13.49
CA GLY A 51 -31.83 17.92 12.64
C GLY A 51 -31.07 16.61 12.49
N GLU A 52 -31.56 15.58 13.18
CA GLU A 52 -31.06 14.19 13.18
C GLU A 52 -29.64 14.03 13.73
N SER A 53 -29.57 13.75 15.04
CA SER A 53 -28.36 13.23 15.69
C SER A 53 -28.14 11.78 15.25
N GLU A 54 -27.76 11.58 13.99
CA GLU A 54 -27.14 10.36 13.52
C GLU A 54 -25.94 10.12 14.45
N ALA A 55 -26.01 9.06 15.26
CA ALA A 55 -24.92 8.66 16.12
C ALA A 55 -23.76 8.28 15.21
N VAL A 56 -22.92 9.25 14.86
CA VAL A 56 -21.73 9.04 14.05
C VAL A 56 -20.83 8.12 14.86
N GLU A 57 -20.88 6.85 14.52
CA GLU A 57 -20.02 5.81 15.06
C GLU A 57 -18.59 6.22 14.73
N ILE A 58 -17.88 6.75 15.74
CA ILE A 58 -16.54 7.31 15.55
C ILE A 58 -15.59 6.13 15.41
N SER A 59 -15.24 5.78 14.17
CA SER A 59 -14.14 4.86 13.91
C SER A 59 -12.88 5.35 14.64
N ALA A 60 -12.12 4.46 15.27
CA ALA A 60 -10.91 4.86 16.01
C ALA A 60 -9.83 5.44 15.10
N TYR A 61 -9.95 5.20 13.79
CA TYR A 61 -9.00 5.66 12.78
C TYR A 61 -9.66 6.67 11.83
N PRO A 62 -8.91 7.69 11.37
CA PRO A 62 -9.38 8.60 10.33
C PRO A 62 -9.80 7.87 9.05
N VAL A 63 -10.94 8.27 8.48
CA VAL A 63 -11.47 7.72 7.22
C VAL A 63 -11.56 8.81 6.18
N VAL A 64 -10.83 8.64 5.07
CA VAL A 64 -10.86 9.47 3.87
C VAL A 64 -11.90 8.93 2.91
N LYS A 65 -13.06 9.59 2.82
CA LYS A 65 -14.12 9.25 1.85
C LYS A 65 -13.90 10.02 0.55
N LEU A 66 -13.59 9.30 -0.53
CA LEU A 66 -13.42 9.86 -1.87
C LEU A 66 -14.75 9.93 -2.61
N ASP A 67 -14.88 10.87 -3.56
CA ASP A 67 -16.11 11.06 -4.33
C ASP A 67 -16.23 10.12 -5.55
N THR A 68 -15.74 8.88 -5.41
CA THR A 68 -15.70 7.86 -6.48
C THR A 68 -16.29 6.54 -5.99
N ASP A 69 -16.77 5.69 -6.90
CA ASP A 69 -17.35 4.38 -6.56
C ASP A 69 -16.29 3.30 -6.33
N THR A 70 -15.16 3.44 -7.00
CA THR A 70 -13.97 2.59 -6.89
C THR A 70 -12.73 3.47 -6.74
N ILE A 71 -11.66 2.87 -6.20
CA ILE A 71 -10.36 3.51 -6.06
C ILE A 71 -9.47 2.93 -7.15
N THR A 72 -9.04 3.75 -8.10
CA THR A 72 -8.08 3.34 -9.11
C THR A 72 -6.71 3.09 -8.46
N ASP A 73 -5.89 2.25 -9.09
CA ASP A 73 -4.51 2.00 -8.69
C ASP A 73 -3.66 3.28 -8.61
N GLU A 74 -3.81 4.20 -9.57
CA GLU A 74 -3.13 5.50 -9.53
C GLU A 74 -3.53 6.35 -8.32
N THR A 75 -4.83 6.36 -7.97
CA THR A 75 -5.32 7.06 -6.76
C THR A 75 -4.74 6.42 -5.50
N ALA A 76 -4.71 5.08 -5.44
CA ALA A 76 -4.14 4.33 -4.34
C ALA A 76 -2.64 4.61 -4.16
N GLY A 77 -1.86 4.55 -5.24
CA GLY A 77 -0.43 4.87 -5.25
C GLY A 77 -0.15 6.29 -4.80
N ARG A 78 -0.89 7.26 -5.34
CA ARG A 78 -0.74 8.68 -4.99
C ARG A 78 -1.02 8.96 -3.51
N LEU A 79 -2.11 8.41 -2.97
CA LEU A 79 -2.48 8.59 -1.57
C LEU A 79 -1.55 7.83 -0.61
N ALA A 80 -1.04 6.66 -0.99
CA ALA A 80 -0.02 5.93 -0.24
C ALA A 80 1.28 6.74 -0.13
N SER A 81 1.77 7.31 -1.24
CA SER A 81 2.97 8.16 -1.28
C SER A 81 2.79 9.43 -0.44
N SER A 82 1.61 10.05 -0.51
CA SER A 82 1.26 11.21 0.34
C SER A 82 1.25 10.86 1.82
N LEU A 83 0.59 9.77 2.21
CA LEU A 83 0.56 9.31 3.59
C LEU A 83 1.97 9.02 4.11
N LEU A 84 2.84 8.40 3.31
CA LEU A 84 4.23 8.17 3.68
C LEU A 84 4.95 9.48 4.01
N GLY A 85 4.79 10.51 3.16
CA GLY A 85 5.35 11.84 3.41
C GLY A 85 4.83 12.46 4.71
N HIS A 86 3.53 12.30 4.99
CA HIS A 86 2.92 12.72 6.25
C HIS A 86 3.45 11.94 7.45
N VAL A 87 3.58 10.61 7.36
CA VAL A 87 4.11 9.79 8.46
C VAL A 87 5.55 10.17 8.79
N LEU A 88 6.40 10.37 7.78
CA LEU A 88 7.79 10.80 8.01
C LEU A 88 7.85 12.12 8.78
N PHE A 89 6.97 13.08 8.47
CA PHE A 89 6.89 14.36 9.17
C PHE A 89 6.27 14.24 10.57
N LEU A 90 5.08 13.64 10.70
CA LEU A 90 4.31 13.54 11.95
C LEU A 90 4.97 12.61 12.98
N LYS A 91 5.86 11.71 12.54
CA LYS A 91 6.71 10.88 13.41
C LYS A 91 8.09 11.48 13.64
N ASN A 92 8.32 12.74 13.30
CA ASN A 92 9.60 13.44 13.49
C ASN A 92 10.80 12.70 12.88
N GLN A 93 10.58 12.02 11.75
CA GLN A 93 11.66 11.38 10.97
C GLN A 93 12.30 12.40 10.02
N VAL A 94 11.59 13.45 9.67
CA VAL A 94 12.10 14.61 8.92
C VAL A 94 11.62 15.92 9.56
N PRO A 95 12.43 16.99 9.51
CA PRO A 95 12.10 18.27 10.16
C PRO A 95 11.01 19.07 9.44
N PHE A 96 10.78 18.81 8.15
CA PHE A 96 9.79 19.49 7.32
C PHE A 96 9.04 18.49 6.44
N PRO A 97 7.82 18.82 5.96
CA PRO A 97 7.14 18.02 4.95
C PRO A 97 8.06 17.75 3.76
N VAL A 98 8.06 16.52 3.26
CA VAL A 98 9.00 16.06 2.20
C VAL A 98 8.96 16.96 0.97
N GLN A 99 7.77 17.42 0.58
CA GLN A 99 7.57 18.35 -0.55
C GLN A 99 8.26 19.72 -0.35
N GLN A 100 8.44 20.15 0.90
CA GLN A 100 9.13 21.40 1.22
C GLN A 100 10.64 21.19 1.31
N LEU A 101 11.10 20.00 1.71
CA LEU A 101 12.52 19.69 1.82
C LEU A 101 13.24 19.96 0.50
N GLY A 102 12.70 19.57 -0.66
CA GLY A 102 13.33 19.83 -1.95
C GLY A 102 13.55 21.32 -2.27
N ARG A 103 12.72 22.22 -1.73
CA ARG A 103 12.70 23.65 -2.09
C ARG A 103 13.59 24.54 -1.25
N ILE A 104 13.95 24.12 -0.04
CA ILE A 104 14.72 24.96 0.87
C ILE A 104 16.19 24.92 0.41
N PRO A 105 16.86 26.04 0.08
CA PRO A 105 18.28 26.00 -0.26
C PRO A 105 19.08 25.50 0.96
N GLY A 106 19.88 24.45 0.78
CA GLY A 106 20.77 23.95 1.84
C GLY A 106 21.84 25.00 2.14
N GLY A 107 21.85 25.53 3.37
CA GLY A 107 22.98 26.35 3.82
C GLY A 107 24.26 25.51 3.78
N GLN A 108 25.36 26.06 3.28
CA GLN A 108 26.61 25.31 3.08
C GLN A 108 27.29 24.81 4.37
N THR A 109 26.69 25.03 5.53
CA THR A 109 27.34 24.80 6.83
C THR A 109 27.34 23.33 7.28
N ASN A 110 26.52 22.44 6.71
CA ASN A 110 26.48 21.03 7.11
C ASN A 110 26.36 20.05 5.93
N SER A 111 27.51 19.60 5.41
CA SER A 111 27.59 18.65 4.29
C SER A 111 26.93 17.30 4.58
N ARG A 112 26.88 16.89 5.86
CA ARG A 112 26.23 15.63 6.28
C ARG A 112 24.72 15.73 6.19
N ALA A 113 24.13 16.81 6.71
CA ALA A 113 22.69 17.04 6.64
C ALA A 113 22.22 17.17 5.18
N PHE A 114 23.01 17.85 4.34
CA PHE A 114 22.75 17.91 2.90
C PHE A 114 22.73 16.52 2.25
N LYS A 115 23.74 15.67 2.54
CA LYS A 115 23.78 14.29 2.02
C LYS A 115 22.56 13.47 2.46
N GLN A 116 22.19 13.52 3.75
CA GLN A 116 21.04 12.80 4.28
C GLN A 116 19.72 13.25 3.64
N ARG A 117 19.56 14.56 3.43
CA ARG A 117 18.42 15.11 2.71
C ARG A 117 18.35 14.61 1.28
N THR A 118 19.46 14.65 0.53
CA THR A 118 19.49 14.18 -0.86
C THR A 118 19.18 12.70 -0.97
N GLU A 119 19.75 11.87 -0.08
CA GLU A 119 19.46 10.43 -0.01
C GLU A 119 17.98 10.17 0.29
N LEU A 120 17.40 10.91 1.24
CA LEU A 120 15.98 10.80 1.58
C LEU A 120 15.06 11.20 0.41
N LEU A 121 15.35 12.32 -0.28
CA LEU A 121 14.57 12.76 -1.43
C LEU A 121 14.66 11.75 -2.58
N SER A 122 15.86 11.27 -2.89
CA SER A 122 16.08 10.21 -3.88
C SER A 122 15.31 8.92 -3.54
N SER A 123 15.34 8.51 -2.26
CA SER A 123 14.59 7.34 -1.78
C SER A 123 13.08 7.55 -1.86
N TYR A 124 12.61 8.77 -1.58
CA TYR A 124 11.20 9.13 -1.62
C TYR A 124 10.66 9.18 -3.05
N ASP A 125 11.42 9.76 -3.98
CA ASP A 125 11.06 9.79 -5.40
C ASP A 125 11.03 8.37 -5.97
N THR A 126 12.02 7.54 -5.61
CA THR A 126 12.10 6.12 -6.00
C THR A 126 10.88 5.34 -5.51
N ILE A 127 10.54 5.39 -4.21
CA ILE A 127 9.38 4.66 -3.71
C ILE A 127 8.06 5.21 -4.28
N SER A 128 7.97 6.52 -4.50
CA SER A 128 6.74 7.13 -5.04
C SER A 128 6.46 6.61 -6.45
N SER A 129 7.49 6.57 -7.30
CA SER A 129 7.43 5.97 -8.64
C SER A 129 7.04 4.49 -8.56
N HIS A 130 7.66 3.72 -7.66
CA HIS A 130 7.31 2.32 -7.49
C HIS A 130 5.88 2.12 -6.97
N LEU A 131 5.35 2.96 -6.09
CA LEU A 131 4.01 2.80 -5.55
C LEU A 131 2.94 2.91 -6.65
N ASP A 132 3.15 3.77 -7.65
CA ASP A 132 2.24 3.90 -8.79
C ASP A 132 2.14 2.59 -9.60
N THR A 133 3.28 1.93 -9.89
CA THR A 133 3.30 0.62 -10.57
C THR A 133 2.91 -0.54 -9.65
N THR A 134 3.17 -0.42 -8.35
CA THR A 134 2.85 -1.44 -7.33
C THR A 134 1.36 -1.70 -7.24
N PHE A 135 0.54 -0.65 -7.18
CA PHE A 135 -0.91 -0.85 -7.10
C PHE A 135 -1.51 -1.40 -8.40
N SER A 136 -0.89 -1.10 -9.55
CA SER A 136 -1.25 -1.70 -10.83
C SER A 136 -0.98 -3.22 -10.84
N ALA A 137 0.20 -3.62 -10.39
CA ALA A 137 0.59 -5.01 -10.23
C ALA A 137 -0.26 -5.75 -9.18
N LEU A 138 -0.55 -5.09 -8.04
CA LEU A 138 -1.40 -5.63 -6.99
C LEU A 138 -2.83 -5.84 -7.47
N SER A 139 -3.40 -4.87 -8.18
CA SER A 139 -4.72 -4.99 -8.82
C SER A 139 -4.77 -6.22 -9.74
N THR A 140 -3.75 -6.39 -10.58
CA THR A 140 -3.65 -7.55 -11.49
C THR A 140 -3.52 -8.85 -10.72
N ALA A 141 -2.69 -8.89 -9.68
CA ALA A 141 -2.56 -10.06 -8.81
C ALA A 141 -3.92 -10.40 -8.20
N LEU A 142 -4.59 -9.46 -7.53
CA LEU A 142 -5.89 -9.68 -6.87
C LEU A 142 -6.98 -10.11 -7.86
N ALA A 143 -7.05 -9.52 -9.05
CA ALA A 143 -7.96 -9.94 -10.11
C ALA A 143 -7.76 -11.42 -10.47
N ARG A 144 -6.49 -11.89 -10.54
CA ARG A 144 -6.16 -13.29 -10.82
C ARG A 144 -6.50 -14.24 -9.67
N SER A 145 -6.50 -13.79 -8.41
CA SER A 145 -7.01 -14.59 -7.26
C SER A 145 -8.51 -14.79 -7.36
N SER A 146 -9.19 -13.75 -7.83
CA SER A 146 -10.64 -13.65 -7.70
C SER A 146 -11.39 -14.30 -8.87
N ARG A 147 -10.78 -15.26 -9.58
CA ARG A 147 -11.42 -15.92 -10.75
C ARG A 147 -12.81 -16.47 -10.45
N HIS A 148 -13.08 -16.81 -9.18
CA HIS A 148 -14.33 -17.43 -8.75
C HIS A 148 -15.32 -16.42 -8.17
N THR A 149 -14.89 -15.18 -7.87
CA THR A 149 -15.78 -14.15 -7.33
C THR A 149 -15.98 -13.05 -8.35
N GLN A 150 -17.23 -12.76 -8.71
CA GLN A 150 -17.60 -11.67 -9.63
C GLN A 150 -17.36 -10.26 -9.05
N ARG A 151 -16.48 -10.13 -8.06
CA ARG A 151 -16.15 -8.85 -7.45
C ARG A 151 -15.21 -8.09 -8.36
N LYS A 152 -15.47 -6.79 -8.50
CA LYS A 152 -14.63 -5.88 -9.29
C LYS A 152 -13.68 -5.04 -8.44
N VAL A 153 -13.76 -5.19 -7.13
CA VAL A 153 -12.93 -4.46 -6.19
C VAL A 153 -12.37 -5.37 -5.12
N ALA A 154 -11.22 -4.97 -4.57
CA ALA A 154 -10.54 -5.62 -3.48
C ALA A 154 -10.20 -4.64 -2.36
N LEU A 155 -9.67 -5.23 -1.30
CA LEU A 155 -9.16 -4.55 -0.13
C LEU A 155 -7.64 -4.67 -0.14
N ALA A 156 -6.94 -3.54 -0.01
CA ALA A 156 -5.49 -3.48 0.00
C ALA A 156 -4.97 -2.88 1.30
N TYR A 157 -3.81 -3.35 1.75
CA TYR A 157 -3.17 -2.89 2.97
C TYR A 157 -1.70 -2.55 2.73
N LEU A 158 -1.29 -1.38 3.22
CA LEU A 158 0.10 -0.95 3.30
C LEU A 158 0.44 -0.70 4.78
N ALA A 159 1.65 -1.09 5.19
CA ALA A 159 2.18 -0.83 6.52
C ALA A 159 3.43 0.05 6.43
N ILE A 160 3.46 1.11 7.21
CA ILE A 160 4.62 1.99 7.39
C ILE A 160 5.13 1.79 8.81
N LEU A 161 6.33 1.22 8.93
CA LEU A 161 6.94 0.84 10.19
C LEU A 161 8.09 1.78 10.51
N VAL A 162 8.02 2.46 11.66
CA VAL A 162 9.06 3.39 12.12
C VAL A 162 9.80 2.79 13.30
N GLY A 163 11.10 2.51 13.14
CA GLY A 163 11.95 1.96 14.19
C GLY A 163 13.29 1.41 13.68
N PRO A 164 14.08 0.74 14.54
CA PRO A 164 15.40 0.23 14.18
C PRO A 164 15.36 -0.91 13.15
N SER A 165 14.28 -1.68 13.13
CA SER A 165 14.06 -2.80 12.20
C SER A 165 12.56 -3.08 12.04
N ILE A 166 12.20 -3.86 11.02
CA ILE A 166 10.81 -4.32 10.77
C ILE A 166 10.24 -5.06 11.99
N GLY A 167 11.01 -5.94 12.62
CA GLY A 167 10.55 -6.76 13.75
C GLY A 167 10.49 -6.00 15.09
N THR A 168 11.22 -4.88 15.21
CA THR A 168 11.32 -4.06 16.43
C THR A 168 10.80 -2.64 16.22
N ALA A 169 9.91 -2.45 15.23
CA ALA A 169 9.29 -1.17 14.94
C ALA A 169 8.58 -0.61 16.18
N LYS A 170 8.87 0.65 16.50
CA LYS A 170 8.28 1.37 17.65
C LYS A 170 6.89 1.90 17.34
N SER A 171 6.63 2.24 16.08
CA SER A 171 5.33 2.67 15.58
C SER A 171 4.98 1.89 14.31
N LYS A 172 3.72 1.51 14.19
CA LYS A 172 3.15 0.79 13.05
C LYS A 172 1.92 1.57 12.58
N VAL A 173 1.99 2.11 11.38
CA VAL A 173 0.89 2.86 10.76
C VAL A 173 0.37 2.04 9.58
N PHE A 174 -0.90 1.67 9.60
CA PHE A 174 -1.55 0.97 8.49
C PHE A 174 -2.34 1.93 7.61
N LEU A 175 -2.33 1.67 6.31
CA LEU A 175 -3.24 2.25 5.35
C LEU A 175 -4.14 1.13 4.84
N GLY A 176 -5.44 1.23 5.14
CA GLY A 176 -6.46 0.38 4.56
C GLY A 176 -7.10 1.08 3.35
N ILE A 177 -7.12 0.42 2.20
CA ILE A 177 -7.75 0.91 0.97
C ILE A 177 -8.90 -0.03 0.63
N ASP A 178 -10.13 0.38 0.93
CA ASP A 178 -11.32 -0.35 0.52
C ASP A 178 -11.75 0.07 -0.89
N GLY A 179 -12.17 -0.88 -1.71
CA GLY A 179 -12.67 -0.58 -3.04
C GLY A 179 -11.59 -0.39 -4.11
N LEU A 180 -10.38 -0.92 -3.93
CA LEU A 180 -9.33 -0.94 -4.96
C LEU A 180 -9.85 -1.68 -6.19
N GLU A 181 -9.86 -1.04 -7.37
CA GLU A 181 -10.27 -1.67 -8.62
C GLU A 181 -9.39 -2.88 -8.93
N MET A 182 -10.01 -4.02 -9.20
CA MET A 182 -9.32 -5.22 -9.68
C MET A 182 -9.41 -5.27 -11.21
N ARG A 183 -8.26 -5.13 -11.86
CA ARG A 183 -8.09 -5.21 -13.31
C ARG A 183 -6.85 -6.00 -13.66
N VAL A 184 -6.94 -6.87 -14.66
CA VAL A 184 -5.79 -7.54 -15.27
C VAL A 184 -5.23 -6.63 -16.35
N TRP A 185 -3.94 -6.31 -16.27
CA TRP A 185 -3.29 -5.52 -17.31
C TRP A 185 -3.37 -6.23 -18.66
N GLY A 186 -3.76 -5.48 -19.70
CA GLY A 186 -3.90 -6.00 -21.08
C GLY A 186 -5.21 -6.74 -21.37
N GLU A 187 -6.08 -6.97 -20.38
CA GLU A 187 -7.42 -7.48 -20.63
C GLU A 187 -8.32 -6.31 -21.01
N ASP A 188 -8.53 -6.12 -22.32
CA ASP A 188 -9.36 -5.04 -22.84
C ASP A 188 -10.78 -5.11 -22.26
N ARG A 189 -11.27 -3.97 -21.77
CA ARG A 189 -12.61 -3.84 -21.14
C ARG A 189 -13.76 -4.28 -22.06
N VAL A 190 -13.50 -4.36 -23.36
CA VAL A 190 -14.47 -4.73 -24.39
C VAL A 190 -14.94 -6.18 -24.21
N THR A 191 -14.06 -7.09 -23.79
CA THR A 191 -14.38 -8.52 -23.70
C THR A 191 -15.36 -8.83 -22.57
N ALA A 192 -15.27 -8.10 -21.45
CA ALA A 192 -16.10 -8.32 -20.27
C ALA A 192 -17.59 -7.93 -20.47
N GLN A 193 -17.91 -7.10 -21.46
CA GLN A 193 -19.31 -6.82 -21.81
C GLN A 193 -19.93 -7.94 -22.66
N LYS A 194 -19.13 -8.62 -23.49
CA LYS A 194 -19.63 -9.64 -24.43
C LYS A 194 -20.10 -10.92 -23.71
N THR A 195 -19.44 -11.31 -22.63
CA THR A 195 -19.81 -12.53 -21.86
C THR A 195 -21.19 -12.41 -21.20
N LYS A 196 -21.64 -11.20 -20.84
CA LYS A 196 -22.96 -11.01 -20.20
C LYS A 196 -24.14 -11.12 -21.16
N GLU A 197 -23.92 -10.94 -22.45
CA GLU A 197 -24.98 -11.08 -23.46
C GLU A 197 -25.11 -12.54 -23.92
N GLN A 198 -24.04 -13.33 -23.87
CA GLN A 198 -24.07 -14.74 -24.27
C GLN A 198 -24.65 -15.71 -23.22
N GLU A 199 -24.52 -15.43 -21.91
CA GLU A 199 -25.15 -16.25 -20.86
C GLU A 199 -26.70 -16.20 -20.85
N LYS A 200 -27.32 -15.36 -21.69
CA LYS A 200 -28.78 -15.30 -21.86
C LYS A 200 -29.32 -16.12 -23.02
N GLU A 201 -28.49 -16.69 -23.89
CA GLU A 201 -28.95 -17.44 -25.07
C GLU A 201 -28.62 -18.94 -25.09
N ALA A 202 -27.78 -19.45 -24.18
CA ALA A 202 -27.48 -20.88 -24.11
C ALA A 202 -28.44 -21.64 -23.19
N GLY A 203 -29.69 -21.81 -23.65
CA GLY A 203 -30.57 -22.88 -23.20
C GLY A 203 -30.58 -24.00 -24.25
N ASP A 204 -30.31 -25.23 -23.79
CA ASP A 204 -30.46 -26.50 -24.51
C ASP A 204 -29.54 -26.70 -25.72
N ASP A 205 -28.44 -27.45 -25.52
CA ASP A 205 -28.11 -28.57 -26.41
C ASP A 205 -26.99 -29.42 -25.76
N ASP A 206 -27.39 -30.61 -25.31
CA ASP A 206 -26.55 -31.72 -24.92
C ASP A 206 -25.71 -32.18 -26.13
N ASP A 207 -24.38 -32.12 -26.07
CA ASP A 207 -23.55 -32.97 -26.93
C ASP A 207 -22.29 -33.47 -26.21
N ASP A 208 -22.28 -34.79 -26.04
CA ASP A 208 -21.25 -35.65 -25.47
C ASP A 208 -20.05 -35.71 -26.43
N SER A 209 -18.87 -35.25 -26.01
CA SER A 209 -17.63 -35.72 -26.65
C SER A 209 -16.48 -35.84 -25.68
N GLU A 210 -16.22 -37.09 -25.28
CA GLU A 210 -14.99 -37.57 -24.65
C GLU A 210 -13.81 -37.45 -25.64
N VAL A 211 -12.73 -36.77 -25.23
CA VAL A 211 -11.42 -36.93 -25.88
C VAL A 211 -10.33 -37.03 -24.81
N GLU A 212 -9.84 -38.26 -24.63
CA GLU A 212 -8.57 -38.56 -23.98
C GLU A 212 -7.38 -38.18 -24.86
N GLY A 213 -6.26 -37.82 -24.22
CA GLY A 213 -4.96 -38.33 -24.67
C GLY A 213 -3.78 -37.34 -24.72
N GLY A 214 -2.72 -37.68 -23.97
CA GLY A 214 -1.30 -37.42 -24.29
C GLY A 214 -0.76 -36.03 -23.95
N SER A 215 0.51 -35.85 -23.59
CA SER A 215 1.63 -36.75 -23.38
C SER A 215 2.72 -35.99 -22.60
N GLU A 216 3.58 -36.75 -21.95
CA GLU A 216 4.85 -36.36 -21.33
C GLU A 216 5.77 -35.63 -22.34
N ASP A 217 6.49 -34.60 -21.90
CA ASP A 217 7.76 -34.22 -22.53
C ASP A 217 8.74 -33.65 -21.50
N ASP A 218 9.89 -34.32 -21.41
CA ASP A 218 11.10 -34.01 -20.67
C ASP A 218 11.91 -32.98 -21.46
N SER A 219 12.42 -31.95 -20.80
CA SER A 219 13.63 -31.26 -21.29
C SER A 219 14.38 -30.58 -20.16
N ASP A 220 15.43 -31.27 -19.74
CA ASP A 220 16.71 -30.68 -19.33
C ASP A 220 17.20 -29.73 -20.44
N ASP A 221 17.65 -28.52 -20.10
CA ASP A 221 18.94 -28.04 -20.61
C ASP A 221 19.42 -26.71 -19.98
N GLU A 222 20.65 -26.84 -19.47
CA GLU A 222 21.78 -25.93 -19.56
C GLU A 222 21.93 -24.64 -18.73
N ALA A 223 23.13 -24.61 -18.16
CA ALA A 223 23.78 -23.52 -17.48
C ALA A 223 24.28 -22.45 -18.46
N SER A 224 24.31 -21.20 -18.03
CA SER A 224 25.27 -20.24 -18.57
C SER A 224 25.57 -19.15 -17.55
N GLU A 225 26.77 -19.23 -16.99
CA GLU A 225 27.47 -18.09 -16.40
C GLU A 225 27.93 -17.17 -17.52
N SER A 226 27.61 -15.87 -17.45
CA SER A 226 28.40 -14.87 -18.15
C SER A 226 28.32 -13.54 -17.42
N ALA A 227 29.45 -13.20 -16.81
CA ALA A 227 29.77 -11.89 -16.30
C ALA A 227 30.39 -11.08 -17.42
N GLU A 228 29.87 -9.90 -17.74
CA GLU A 228 30.65 -8.78 -18.29
C GLU A 228 30.07 -7.44 -17.82
N GLU A 229 30.92 -6.65 -17.17
CA GLU A 229 30.78 -5.19 -17.05
C GLU A 229 31.07 -4.56 -18.43
N PRO A 230 30.47 -3.41 -18.73
CA PRO A 230 31.36 -2.31 -19.15
C PRO A 230 30.94 -0.92 -18.65
N GLU A 231 31.98 -0.24 -18.15
CA GLU A 231 32.47 1.11 -18.43
C GLU A 231 31.53 2.28 -18.74
N ASP A 232 31.77 3.34 -17.94
CA ASP A 232 31.55 4.77 -18.19
C ASP A 232 31.68 5.18 -19.66
N SER A 233 30.69 5.90 -20.16
CA SER A 233 30.83 6.74 -21.36
C SER A 233 30.11 8.06 -21.14
N GLU A 234 30.93 9.11 -20.94
CA GLU A 234 30.56 10.52 -21.03
C GLU A 234 30.55 10.94 -22.50
N GLU A 235 29.40 11.30 -23.08
CA GLU A 235 29.28 12.13 -24.28
C GLU A 235 27.98 12.96 -24.11
N GLU A 236 28.07 14.25 -23.82
CA GLU A 236 28.20 15.40 -24.74
C GLU A 236 26.98 15.62 -25.65
N ASP A 237 26.58 16.89 -25.66
CA ASP A 237 25.47 17.51 -26.38
C ASP A 237 25.37 17.07 -27.85
N GLU A 238 24.16 17.03 -28.42
CA GLU A 238 23.87 17.65 -29.73
C GLU A 238 22.36 17.92 -29.90
N ALA A 239 22.09 19.14 -30.36
CA ALA A 239 20.79 19.61 -30.80
C ALA A 239 20.58 19.20 -32.27
N SER A 240 19.39 18.75 -32.64
CA SER A 240 18.90 18.97 -34.01
C SER A 240 17.39 18.85 -34.09
N ASP A 241 16.77 19.97 -34.47
CA ASP A 241 15.49 20.04 -35.17
C ASP A 241 15.53 19.15 -36.41
N GLU A 242 14.50 18.33 -36.66
CA GLU A 242 13.99 18.07 -38.02
C GLU A 242 12.47 17.79 -37.99
N ASP A 243 11.76 18.70 -38.64
CA ASP A 243 10.35 18.72 -38.97
C ASP A 243 10.13 17.80 -40.19
N GLN A 244 9.42 16.68 -40.02
CA GLN A 244 9.01 15.83 -41.14
C GLN A 244 7.50 15.58 -41.10
N SER A 245 6.80 16.43 -41.86
CA SER A 245 5.43 16.25 -42.31
C SER A 245 5.35 15.08 -43.31
N ILE A 246 4.72 13.98 -42.91
CA ILE A 246 4.32 12.91 -43.81
C ILE A 246 2.84 13.13 -44.18
N GLU A 247 2.64 13.62 -45.40
CA GLU A 247 1.37 13.50 -46.13
C GLU A 247 1.35 12.12 -46.78
N ASP A 248 0.48 11.22 -46.33
CA ASP A 248 0.22 9.96 -47.04
C ASP A 248 -1.28 9.83 -47.37
N GLU A 249 -1.52 10.21 -48.62
CA GLU A 249 -2.32 9.60 -49.66
C GLU A 249 -3.52 8.69 -49.32
N ASN A 250 -4.65 9.19 -49.80
CA ASN A 250 -5.91 8.53 -50.12
C ASN A 250 -5.75 7.15 -50.78
N GLY A 251 -6.22 6.11 -50.09
CA GLY A 251 -6.57 4.80 -50.66
C GLY A 251 -8.07 4.53 -50.48
N ASP A 252 -8.83 4.83 -51.53
CA ASP A 252 -10.25 4.52 -51.69
C ASP A 252 -10.38 3.09 -52.24
N GLU A 253 -10.78 2.14 -51.40
CA GLU A 253 -11.32 0.85 -51.85
C GLU A 253 -12.67 0.58 -51.17
N SER A 254 -13.70 0.72 -52.00
CA SER A 254 -15.09 0.42 -51.71
C SER A 254 -15.32 -1.10 -51.75
N ASP A 255 -15.38 -1.76 -50.59
CA ASP A 255 -15.94 -3.12 -50.49
C ASP A 255 -17.35 -3.08 -49.88
N SER A 256 -18.32 -3.47 -50.71
CA SER A 256 -19.75 -3.43 -50.44
C SER A 256 -20.21 -4.76 -49.85
N GLY A 257 -19.73 -5.08 -48.66
CA GLY A 257 -20.20 -6.24 -47.88
C GLY A 257 -21.44 -5.89 -47.06
N ASN A 258 -22.58 -6.45 -47.45
CA ASN A 258 -23.85 -6.33 -46.74
C ASN A 258 -23.84 -7.19 -45.46
N TYR A 259 -23.31 -6.65 -44.36
CA TYR A 259 -23.42 -7.24 -43.02
C TYR A 259 -24.59 -6.58 -42.29
N SER A 260 -25.72 -7.28 -42.23
CA SER A 260 -26.85 -6.93 -41.36
C SER A 260 -26.52 -7.28 -39.91
N VAL A 261 -25.51 -6.63 -39.35
CA VAL A 261 -25.14 -6.76 -37.94
C VAL A 261 -25.77 -5.58 -37.22
N THR A 262 -26.88 -5.82 -36.54
CA THR A 262 -27.43 -4.88 -35.55
C THR A 262 -26.57 -4.92 -34.29
N ASP A 263 -25.29 -4.58 -34.43
CA ASP A 263 -24.40 -4.30 -33.30
C ASP A 263 -24.72 -2.87 -32.88
N ASN A 264 -25.39 -2.75 -31.74
CA ASN A 264 -25.60 -1.46 -31.10
C ASN A 264 -24.28 -1.14 -30.35
N PRO A 265 -23.39 -0.29 -30.87
CA PRO A 265 -22.09 -0.08 -30.25
C PRO A 265 -22.31 0.47 -28.85
N SER A 266 -21.82 -0.26 -27.83
CA SER A 266 -21.84 0.25 -26.45
C SER A 266 -21.17 1.63 -26.46
N PRO A 267 -21.77 2.65 -25.82
CA PRO A 267 -21.20 3.99 -25.81
C PRO A 267 -19.76 3.92 -25.27
N PRO A 268 -18.80 4.62 -25.90
CA PRO A 268 -17.43 4.63 -25.43
C PRO A 268 -17.39 5.07 -23.96
N PRO A 269 -16.49 4.50 -23.15
CA PRO A 269 -16.35 4.91 -21.76
C PRO A 269 -16.12 6.42 -21.68
N PRO A 270 -16.67 7.11 -20.66
CA PRO A 270 -16.49 8.55 -20.51
C PRO A 270 -15.00 8.86 -20.42
N TYR A 271 -14.49 9.61 -21.42
CA TYR A 271 -13.12 10.09 -21.42
C TYR A 271 -12.95 11.11 -20.29
N VAL A 272 -12.15 10.77 -19.29
CA VAL A 272 -11.73 11.71 -18.26
C VAL A 272 -10.47 12.41 -18.76
N SER A 273 -10.49 13.74 -18.81
CA SER A 273 -9.30 14.48 -19.20
C SER A 273 -8.19 14.31 -18.16
N HIS A 274 -6.94 14.15 -18.58
CA HIS A 274 -5.78 14.10 -17.69
C HIS A 274 -5.72 15.30 -16.71
N ALA A 275 -6.18 16.48 -17.13
CA ALA A 275 -6.26 17.65 -16.27
C ALA A 275 -7.31 17.51 -15.15
N GLU A 276 -8.43 16.84 -15.42
CA GLU A 276 -9.47 16.54 -14.43
C GLU A 276 -8.97 15.50 -13.43
N GLN A 277 -8.33 14.44 -13.92
CA GLN A 277 -7.69 13.42 -13.09
C GLN A 277 -6.66 14.02 -12.13
N GLN A 278 -5.77 14.89 -12.62
CA GLN A 278 -4.77 15.53 -11.76
C GLN A 278 -5.40 16.46 -10.71
N ARG A 279 -6.49 17.17 -11.05
CA ARG A 279 -7.26 17.96 -10.08
C ARG A 279 -7.90 17.07 -9.02
N PHE A 280 -8.46 15.93 -9.43
CA PHE A 280 -9.02 14.95 -8.51
C PHE A 280 -7.96 14.43 -7.52
N LEU A 281 -6.79 14.03 -8.02
CA LEU A 281 -5.68 13.56 -7.16
C LEU A 281 -5.20 14.63 -6.18
N GLN A 282 -5.07 15.89 -6.62
CA GLN A 282 -4.73 17.00 -5.74
C GLN A 282 -5.79 17.27 -4.67
N ASN A 283 -7.07 17.13 -5.01
CA ASN A 283 -8.16 17.28 -4.05
C ASN A 283 -8.19 16.14 -3.03
N ALA A 284 -7.95 14.90 -3.48
CA ALA A 284 -7.85 13.73 -2.61
C ALA A 284 -6.66 13.87 -1.63
N ASP A 285 -5.51 14.35 -2.10
CA ASP A 285 -4.33 14.63 -1.29
C ASP A 285 -4.62 15.68 -0.20
N ARG A 286 -5.20 16.82 -0.59
CA ARG A 286 -5.62 17.87 0.37
C ARG A 286 -6.64 17.37 1.40
N LEU A 287 -7.57 16.51 0.96
CA LEU A 287 -8.55 15.89 1.84
C LEU A 287 -7.88 14.99 2.87
N LEU A 288 -6.94 14.14 2.46
CA LEU A 288 -6.14 13.30 3.34
C LEU A 288 -5.39 14.16 4.37
N SER A 289 -4.64 15.18 3.94
CA SER A 289 -3.90 16.07 4.86
C SER A 289 -4.82 16.74 5.89
N ARG A 290 -6.00 17.21 5.47
CA ARG A 290 -6.99 17.84 6.36
C ARG A 290 -7.56 16.86 7.38
N ILE A 291 -7.85 15.63 6.96
CA ILE A 291 -8.38 14.59 7.85
C ILE A 291 -7.31 14.19 8.88
N LEU A 292 -6.05 14.03 8.47
CA LEU A 292 -4.95 13.76 9.39
C LEU A 292 -4.78 14.87 10.43
N ALA A 293 -4.78 16.13 9.99
CA ALA A 293 -4.70 17.27 10.91
C ALA A 293 -5.89 17.33 11.89
N THR A 294 -7.09 16.99 11.42
CA THR A 294 -8.29 16.94 12.28
C THR A 294 -8.20 15.79 13.28
N ALA A 295 -7.70 14.63 12.86
CA ALA A 295 -7.51 13.47 13.74
C ALA A 295 -6.46 13.75 14.82
N ASP A 296 -5.34 14.40 14.48
CA ASP A 296 -4.33 14.84 15.43
C ASP A 296 -4.91 15.82 16.47
N ALA A 297 -5.69 16.82 16.03
CA ALA A 297 -6.38 17.73 16.94
C ALA A 297 -7.38 17.02 17.86
N GLY A 298 -7.98 15.92 17.39
CA GLY A 298 -8.90 15.07 18.16
C GLY A 298 -8.23 14.03 19.05
N GLY A 299 -6.89 13.93 19.07
CA GLY A 299 -6.15 12.91 19.86
C GLY A 299 -6.14 11.51 19.26
N ASN A 300 -6.78 11.31 18.10
CA ASN A 300 -6.83 10.04 17.36
C ASN A 300 -5.86 10.01 16.19
N GLY A 301 -5.01 11.02 16.06
CA GLY A 301 -4.06 11.10 14.95
C GLY A 301 -2.82 10.24 15.15
N ILE A 302 -1.90 10.39 14.21
CA ILE A 302 -0.67 9.61 14.09
C ILE A 302 0.55 10.36 14.59
N THR A 303 0.41 11.60 15.07
CA THR A 303 1.54 12.34 15.62
C THR A 303 2.10 11.66 16.88
N SER A 304 3.40 11.42 16.88
CA SER A 304 4.13 10.91 18.04
C SER A 304 5.59 11.34 17.95
N GLU A 305 6.09 11.93 19.03
CA GLU A 305 7.48 12.38 19.09
C GLU A 305 8.41 11.16 19.16
N MET A 306 9.12 10.91 18.07
CA MET A 306 10.08 9.82 17.96
C MET A 306 11.45 10.39 17.60
N THR A 307 12.49 9.76 18.12
CA THR A 307 13.84 9.98 17.61
C THR A 307 13.89 9.52 16.15
N PRO A 308 14.66 10.20 15.28
CA PRO A 308 14.84 9.72 13.91
C PRO A 308 15.41 8.29 13.90
N THR A 309 14.77 7.42 13.14
CA THR A 309 15.08 5.98 13.01
C THR A 309 14.87 5.54 11.57
N GLN A 310 14.89 4.24 11.30
CA GLN A 310 14.58 3.73 9.96
C GLN A 310 13.07 3.70 9.77
N THR A 311 12.62 3.95 8.54
CA THR A 311 11.24 3.70 8.12
C THR A 311 11.22 2.64 7.04
N HIS A 312 10.40 1.60 7.25
CA HIS A 312 10.19 0.50 6.33
C HIS A 312 8.76 0.55 5.79
N VAL A 313 8.60 0.26 4.50
CA VAL A 313 7.29 0.21 3.84
C VAL A 313 7.02 -1.22 3.39
N LEU A 314 5.85 -1.73 3.75
CA LEU A 314 5.42 -3.07 3.40
C LEU A 314 4.01 -3.04 2.81
N ILE A 315 3.72 -3.97 1.90
CA ILE A 315 2.38 -4.17 1.34
C ILE A 315 1.93 -5.60 1.60
N ARG A 316 0.64 -5.80 1.87
CA ARG A 316 0.04 -7.13 1.95
C ARG A 316 -0.48 -7.52 0.57
N ALA A 317 0.08 -8.58 0.00
CA ALA A 317 -0.24 -9.01 -1.37
C ALA A 317 -0.20 -10.54 -1.49
N PRO A 318 -0.88 -11.14 -2.48
CA PRO A 318 -0.79 -12.58 -2.77
C PRO A 318 0.66 -13.02 -3.04
N ARG A 319 0.98 -14.31 -2.90
CA ARG A 319 2.32 -14.84 -3.22
C ARG A 319 2.72 -14.67 -4.69
N ARG A 320 1.76 -14.71 -5.61
CA ARG A 320 2.00 -14.45 -7.04
C ARG A 320 2.15 -12.95 -7.39
N PHE A 321 2.10 -12.06 -6.40
CA PHE A 321 2.40 -10.65 -6.63
C PHE A 321 3.86 -10.54 -7.05
N GLU A 322 4.12 -9.94 -8.21
CA GLU A 322 5.46 -9.82 -8.75
C GLU A 322 5.73 -8.35 -9.05
N HIS A 323 6.78 -7.80 -8.42
CA HIS A 323 7.23 -6.45 -8.69
C HIS A 323 8.71 -6.32 -8.29
N PRO A 324 9.60 -5.78 -9.16
CA PRO A 324 11.05 -5.81 -8.95
C PRO A 324 11.51 -5.09 -7.68
N ALA A 325 10.80 -4.05 -7.27
CA ALA A 325 11.11 -3.27 -6.06
C ALA A 325 10.66 -3.89 -4.73
N TRP A 326 10.02 -5.08 -4.73
CA TRP A 326 9.44 -5.67 -3.52
C TRP A 326 9.98 -7.07 -3.25
N ILE A 327 10.33 -7.31 -1.99
CA ILE A 327 10.88 -8.57 -1.51
C ILE A 327 9.86 -9.27 -0.61
N PRO A 328 9.52 -10.55 -0.84
CA PRO A 328 8.58 -11.28 0.01
C PRO A 328 9.19 -11.52 1.41
N ARG A 329 8.39 -11.34 2.45
CA ARG A 329 8.79 -11.44 3.88
C ARG A 329 7.86 -12.35 4.67
N GLN A 330 8.02 -13.65 4.50
CA GLN A 330 7.22 -14.65 5.21
C GLN A 330 7.52 -14.70 6.72
N ASN A 331 8.76 -14.43 7.12
CA ASN A 331 9.23 -14.54 8.51
C ASN A 331 8.62 -13.53 9.50
N ILE A 332 7.97 -12.46 9.00
CA ILE A 332 7.35 -11.41 9.83
C ILE A 332 5.82 -11.46 9.78
N ALA A 333 5.24 -12.36 8.99
CA ALA A 333 3.81 -12.36 8.67
C ALA A 333 2.94 -12.44 9.93
N ALA A 334 3.19 -13.40 10.82
CA ALA A 334 2.39 -13.56 12.03
C ALA A 334 2.35 -12.31 12.94
N SER A 335 3.46 -11.56 13.05
CA SER A 335 3.55 -10.36 13.89
C SER A 335 2.80 -9.17 13.28
N LEU A 336 2.89 -9.02 11.96
CA LEU A 336 2.16 -7.98 11.23
C LEU A 336 0.69 -8.31 11.05
N ASP A 337 0.32 -9.59 10.94
CA ASP A 337 -1.06 -10.04 10.85
C ASP A 337 -1.81 -9.83 12.16
N ALA A 338 -1.14 -10.05 13.29
CA ALA A 338 -1.67 -9.69 14.60
C ALA A 338 -1.90 -8.17 14.71
N ALA A 339 -0.92 -7.35 14.29
CA ALA A 339 -1.05 -5.89 14.32
C ALA A 339 -2.12 -5.37 13.33
N LEU A 340 -2.24 -6.01 12.16
CA LEU A 340 -3.28 -5.71 11.18
C LEU A 340 -4.65 -6.10 11.76
N SER A 341 -4.77 -7.23 12.44
CA SER A 341 -6.00 -7.62 13.12
C SER A 341 -6.40 -6.59 14.18
N ASP A 342 -5.45 -6.10 15.00
CA ASP A 342 -5.71 -5.01 15.95
C ASP A 342 -6.17 -3.72 15.24
N PHE A 343 -5.58 -3.41 14.07
CA PHE A 343 -6.05 -2.31 13.22
C PHE A 343 -7.48 -2.54 12.73
N LEU A 344 -7.83 -3.74 12.28
CA LEU A 344 -9.19 -4.04 11.81
C LEU A 344 -10.21 -3.98 12.95
N LEU A 345 -9.89 -4.51 14.12
CA LEU A 345 -10.75 -4.45 15.31
C LEU A 345 -11.04 -3.00 15.74
N GLY A 346 -10.02 -2.12 15.70
CA GLY A 346 -10.21 -0.72 16.08
C GLY A 346 -11.10 0.08 15.12
N THR A 347 -11.41 -0.44 13.92
CA THR A 347 -12.26 0.28 12.98
C THR A 347 -13.71 0.40 13.43
N GLY A 348 -14.17 -0.46 14.35
CA GLY A 348 -15.56 -0.56 14.75
C GLY A 348 -16.48 -1.16 13.68
N ILE A 349 -15.90 -1.79 12.64
CA ILE A 349 -16.67 -2.40 11.53
C ILE A 349 -17.06 -3.85 11.88
N GLU A 350 -17.04 -4.22 13.16
CA GLU A 350 -17.59 -5.50 13.58
C GLU A 350 -19.11 -5.50 13.37
N ASP A 351 -19.62 -6.66 12.94
CA ASP A 351 -21.05 -6.82 12.66
C ASP A 351 -21.78 -6.94 14.00
N PRO A 352 -22.63 -5.96 14.39
CA PRO A 352 -23.34 -6.01 15.66
C PRO A 352 -24.25 -7.24 15.77
N ASP A 353 -24.62 -7.84 14.65
CA ASP A 353 -25.51 -9.02 14.61
C ASP A 353 -24.77 -10.35 14.86
N LEU A 354 -23.44 -10.35 14.84
CA LEU A 354 -22.66 -11.49 15.35
C LEU A 354 -22.43 -11.29 16.85
N GLU A 355 -23.52 -11.31 17.63
CA GLU A 355 -23.45 -11.52 19.08
C GLU A 355 -22.93 -12.94 19.34
N LEU A 356 -21.64 -13.16 19.08
CA LEU A 356 -20.95 -14.34 19.58
C LEU A 356 -21.13 -14.34 21.10
N PRO A 357 -21.65 -15.44 21.69
CA PRO A 357 -21.92 -15.50 23.11
C PRO A 357 -20.65 -15.08 23.85
N SER A 358 -20.78 -14.04 24.67
CA SER A 358 -19.74 -13.29 25.38
C SER A 358 -18.98 -14.13 26.42
N ALA A 359 -18.56 -15.33 26.05
CA ALA A 359 -17.80 -16.29 26.83
C ALA A 359 -16.32 -15.93 26.77
N GLY A 360 -15.95 -14.89 27.53
CA GLY A 360 -14.59 -14.68 27.99
C GLY A 360 -13.58 -14.30 26.92
N VAL A 361 -13.80 -13.17 26.22
CA VAL A 361 -12.75 -12.53 25.42
C VAL A 361 -11.49 -12.42 26.29
N PRO A 362 -10.40 -13.13 25.96
CA PRO A 362 -9.20 -13.12 26.77
C PRO A 362 -8.72 -11.68 26.87
N LYS A 363 -8.56 -11.17 28.09
CA LYS A 363 -7.97 -9.85 28.36
C LYS A 363 -6.74 -9.71 27.48
N GLN A 364 -6.86 -8.94 26.39
CA GLN A 364 -5.72 -8.67 25.53
C GLN A 364 -4.71 -7.94 26.41
N ASN A 365 -3.61 -8.63 26.71
CA ASN A 365 -2.51 -8.05 27.46
C ASN A 365 -2.07 -6.83 26.66
N LYS A 366 -2.22 -5.63 27.26
CA LYS A 366 -1.75 -4.35 26.72
C LYS A 366 -0.29 -4.50 26.27
N ARG A 367 -0.07 -4.88 25.02
CA ARG A 367 1.25 -4.85 24.40
C ARG A 367 1.49 -3.40 24.00
N ASN A 368 2.64 -2.88 24.39
CA ASN A 368 2.95 -1.44 24.36
C ASN A 368 3.08 -0.82 22.96
N SER A 369 2.85 -1.56 21.87
CA SER A 369 2.90 -1.00 20.52
C SER A 369 1.51 -0.55 20.09
N LYS A 370 1.23 0.76 20.21
CA LYS A 370 0.02 1.37 19.66
C LYS A 370 0.01 1.16 18.14
N VAL A 371 -0.98 0.45 17.64
CA VAL A 371 -1.27 0.37 16.21
C VAL A 371 -2.07 1.61 15.82
N GLU A 372 -1.65 2.24 14.75
CA GLU A 372 -2.28 3.43 14.20
C GLU A 372 -2.64 3.15 12.74
N GLY A 373 -3.51 3.98 12.16
CA GLY A 373 -3.75 3.86 10.73
C GLY A 373 -4.76 4.84 10.19
N VAL A 374 -5.00 4.72 8.89
CA VAL A 374 -5.86 5.57 8.09
C VAL A 374 -6.61 4.68 7.11
N TRP A 375 -7.89 4.98 6.90
CA TRP A 375 -8.70 4.34 5.87
C TRP A 375 -8.91 5.27 4.69
N ILE A 376 -8.85 4.70 3.49
CA ILE A 376 -9.34 5.32 2.27
C ILE A 376 -10.52 4.48 1.80
N ALA A 377 -11.64 5.13 1.55
CA ALA A 377 -12.87 4.49 1.14
C ALA A 377 -13.53 5.26 -0.02
N PRO A 378 -14.26 4.57 -0.91
CA PRO A 378 -15.11 5.20 -1.90
C PRO A 378 -16.26 5.98 -1.24
N ARG A 379 -17.08 6.63 -2.07
CA ARG A 379 -18.28 7.39 -1.65
C ARG A 379 -19.21 6.55 -0.78
N THR A 380 -19.28 5.25 -1.05
CA THR A 380 -20.11 4.28 -0.31
C THR A 380 -19.62 4.04 1.12
N GLY A 381 -18.45 4.55 1.51
CA GLY A 381 -17.80 4.23 2.77
C GLY A 381 -17.15 2.84 2.75
N ILE A 382 -16.68 2.40 3.92
CA ILE A 382 -15.96 1.12 4.08
C ILE A 382 -16.99 -0.03 4.04
N ARG A 383 -16.81 -0.96 3.10
CA ARG A 383 -17.71 -2.10 2.88
C ARG A 383 -17.44 -3.19 3.91
N ARG A 384 -18.38 -3.40 4.85
CA ARG A 384 -18.27 -4.46 5.89
C ARG A 384 -18.00 -5.86 5.32
N ARG A 385 -18.59 -6.18 4.17
CA ARG A 385 -18.40 -7.49 3.51
C ARG A 385 -16.97 -7.74 3.03
N SER A 386 -16.21 -6.69 2.71
CA SER A 386 -14.82 -6.86 2.24
C SER A 386 -13.91 -7.38 3.36
N LEU A 387 -14.18 -7.02 4.61
CA LEU A 387 -13.33 -7.36 5.75
C LEU A 387 -13.39 -8.84 6.13
N ARG A 388 -14.56 -9.49 5.99
CA ARG A 388 -14.73 -10.90 6.34
C ARG A 388 -13.82 -11.85 5.55
N HIS A 389 -13.43 -11.46 4.34
CA HIS A 389 -12.56 -12.27 3.48
C HIS A 389 -11.07 -11.97 3.63
N ALA A 390 -10.70 -10.96 4.43
CA ALA A 390 -9.29 -10.61 4.63
C ALA A 390 -8.51 -11.66 5.47
N ASN A 391 -9.23 -12.56 6.15
CA ASN A 391 -8.67 -13.70 6.88
C ASN A 391 -9.16 -15.01 6.25
N PRO A 392 -8.53 -15.50 5.17
CA PRO A 392 -8.90 -16.78 4.56
C PRO A 392 -8.58 -18.00 5.45
N THR A 393 -7.90 -17.82 6.58
CA THR A 393 -7.47 -18.91 7.47
C THR A 393 -8.57 -19.42 8.40
N SER A 394 -9.69 -18.70 8.54
CA SER A 394 -10.86 -19.20 9.28
C SER A 394 -11.87 -19.81 8.31
N ILE A 395 -11.54 -20.99 7.78
CA ILE A 395 -12.54 -21.90 7.24
C ILE A 395 -13.43 -22.29 8.42
N GLU A 396 -14.55 -21.59 8.59
CA GLU A 396 -15.55 -21.90 9.60
C GLU A 396 -16.13 -23.28 9.28
N HIS A 397 -15.67 -24.27 10.04
CA HIS A 397 -16.02 -25.67 9.89
C HIS A 397 -17.36 -26.03 10.56
N ASN A 398 -18.28 -25.08 10.69
CA ASN A 398 -19.51 -25.28 11.45
C ASN A 398 -20.64 -24.42 10.89
N ASP A 399 -21.31 -24.92 9.86
CA ASP A 399 -22.76 -24.92 9.88
C ASP A 399 -23.23 -26.28 9.38
N ALA A 400 -23.63 -27.09 10.36
CA ALA A 400 -24.23 -28.39 10.17
C ALA A 400 -25.56 -28.22 9.43
N HIS A 401 -25.53 -28.12 8.10
CA HIS A 401 -26.66 -28.51 7.28
C HIS A 401 -26.70 -30.04 7.25
N PRO A 402 -27.69 -30.68 7.91
CA PRO A 402 -27.76 -32.12 7.94
C PRO A 402 -28.30 -32.61 6.58
N ALA A 403 -27.43 -33.30 5.87
CA ALA A 403 -27.74 -34.48 5.07
C ALA A 403 -28.78 -34.32 3.96
N LEU A 404 -28.35 -33.86 2.77
CA LEU A 404 -28.67 -34.55 1.52
C LEU A 404 -27.49 -34.42 0.53
N ASP A 405 -27.07 -35.59 0.06
CA ASP A 405 -26.09 -35.93 -0.96
C ASP A 405 -24.57 -35.82 -0.71
N MET A 406 -24.02 -37.01 -0.47
CA MET A 406 -22.62 -37.41 -0.55
C MET A 406 -22.15 -37.45 -2.01
N LYS A 407 -21.03 -36.77 -2.30
CA LYS A 407 -19.98 -37.08 -3.30
C LYS A 407 -19.63 -35.89 -4.22
N THR A 408 -19.12 -34.82 -3.65
CA THR A 408 -18.04 -34.07 -4.30
C THR A 408 -17.21 -33.44 -3.20
N GLN A 409 -16.36 -34.27 -2.60
CA GLN A 409 -15.40 -33.86 -1.58
C GLN A 409 -14.10 -33.43 -2.26
N ASP A 410 -14.22 -32.68 -3.37
CA ASP A 410 -13.10 -31.93 -3.91
C ASP A 410 -12.94 -30.73 -2.99
N SER A 411 -12.16 -30.95 -1.94
CA SER A 411 -11.59 -29.86 -1.15
C SER A 411 -10.94 -28.91 -2.15
N GLU A 412 -11.58 -27.76 -2.40
CA GLU A 412 -11.00 -26.68 -3.20
C GLU A 412 -9.62 -26.41 -2.59
N LYS A 413 -8.58 -26.90 -3.24
CA LYS A 413 -7.21 -26.60 -2.88
C LYS A 413 -7.06 -25.13 -3.19
N VAL A 414 -7.19 -24.29 -2.17
CA VAL A 414 -6.83 -22.87 -2.24
C VAL A 414 -5.42 -22.84 -2.84
N ASP A 415 -5.28 -22.22 -4.00
CA ASP A 415 -4.00 -22.10 -4.67
C ASP A 415 -3.02 -21.45 -3.69
N GLU A 416 -1.88 -22.07 -3.42
CA GLU A 416 -0.87 -21.50 -2.54
C GLU A 416 -0.43 -20.11 -3.02
N GLY A 417 -0.55 -19.84 -4.33
CA GLY A 417 -0.33 -18.54 -4.95
C GLY A 417 -1.27 -17.44 -4.44
N ASP A 418 -2.46 -17.79 -3.94
CA ASP A 418 -3.48 -16.89 -3.38
C ASP A 418 -3.22 -16.50 -1.92
N GLU A 419 -2.27 -17.15 -1.23
CA GLU A 419 -1.96 -16.79 0.15
C GLU A 419 -1.43 -15.35 0.25
N MET A 420 -2.07 -14.54 1.08
CA MET A 420 -1.66 -13.16 1.33
C MET A 420 -0.45 -13.14 2.26
N ILE A 421 0.68 -12.60 1.79
CA ILE A 421 1.90 -12.42 2.56
C ILE A 421 2.31 -10.93 2.61
N TRP A 422 3.31 -10.61 3.41
CA TRP A 422 3.89 -9.27 3.43
C TRP A 422 5.07 -9.19 2.47
N TRP A 423 5.10 -8.11 1.71
CA TRP A 423 6.19 -7.75 0.82
C TRP A 423 6.82 -6.45 1.32
N SER A 424 8.13 -6.39 1.47
CA SER A 424 8.85 -5.18 1.87
C SER A 424 9.46 -4.50 0.67
N TRP A 425 9.36 -3.19 0.59
CA TRP A 425 10.12 -2.41 -0.39
C TRP A 425 11.62 -2.62 -0.19
N ASP A 426 12.39 -2.82 -1.26
CA ASP A 426 13.85 -2.99 -1.24
C ASP A 426 14.61 -1.66 -1.05
N GLY A 427 14.07 -0.82 -0.19
CA GLY A 427 14.66 0.44 0.20
C GLY A 427 14.39 0.73 1.66
N ARG A 428 14.93 1.85 2.14
CA ARG A 428 14.69 2.32 3.50
C ARG A 428 14.82 3.83 3.55
N PHE A 429 14.07 4.44 4.45
CA PHE A 429 14.32 5.81 4.85
C PHE A 429 15.15 5.82 6.13
N VAL A 430 16.15 6.68 6.18
CA VAL A 430 16.86 7.00 7.42
C VAL A 430 16.41 8.38 7.83
N GLY A 431 15.67 8.46 8.94
CA GLY A 431 15.27 9.74 9.50
C GLY A 431 16.48 10.57 9.94
N PHE A 432 16.34 11.88 9.93
CA PHE A 432 17.34 12.81 10.41
C PHE A 432 16.69 14.00 11.14
N ALA A 433 17.36 14.51 12.16
CA ALA A 433 16.94 15.71 12.90
C ALA A 433 17.90 16.90 12.70
N ASP A 434 19.11 16.65 12.20
CA ASP A 434 20.09 17.71 11.96
C ASP A 434 19.71 18.47 10.68
N TRP A 435 19.45 19.77 10.79
CA TRP A 435 19.11 20.66 9.67
C TRP A 435 20.05 21.86 9.60
#